data_AF-L0HG87-F1
#
_entry.id   AF-L0HG87-F1
#
_cell.length_a   1.000
_cell.length_b   1.000
_cell.length_c   1.000
_cell.angle_alpha   90.00
_cell.angle_beta   90.00
_cell.angle_gamma   90.00
#
_symmetry.space_group_name_H-M   'P 1'
#
loop_
_entity.id
_entity.type
_entity.pdbx_description
1 polymer ?
#
loop_
_entity_poly.entity_id
_entity_poly.type
_entity_poly.pdbx_seq_one_letter_code
_entity_poly.pdbx_strand_id
1 'polypeptide(L)'
;MSYLVYIAIFGTAAVVFLWLRDARIFWRTGLPGYRKAAYWGVLYGALALLGLQIARYVTDFEILGLGLILAAIYLQTNREKEKIWKNEDTLTRFLGGAPLAKTNKK
;
A
#
# COMPACT_ATOMS: atom_id res chain seq x y z
N MET A 1 -26.90 -2.10 -2.70
CA MET A 1 -25.42 -2.12 -2.60
C MET A 1 -24.90 -2.97 -3.75
N SER A 2 -24.22 -2.37 -4.71
CA SER A 2 -23.68 -3.10 -5.86
C SER A 2 -22.46 -3.95 -5.45
N TYR A 3 -22.10 -4.93 -6.27
CA TYR A 3 -20.91 -5.75 -6.02
C TYR A 3 -19.61 -4.91 -6.08
N LEU A 4 -19.64 -3.78 -6.79
CA LEU A 4 -18.52 -2.86 -6.97
C LEU A 4 -18.09 -2.20 -5.66
N VAL A 5 -19.04 -1.95 -4.75
CA VAL A 5 -18.73 -1.39 -3.42
C VAL A 5 -17.89 -2.38 -2.59
N TYR A 6 -18.15 -3.69 -2.69
CA TYR A 6 -17.32 -4.69 -2.00
C TYR A 6 -15.91 -4.76 -2.58
N ILE A 7 -15.77 -4.64 -3.90
CA ILE A 7 -14.47 -4.55 -4.57
C ILE A 7 -13.74 -3.28 -4.13
N ALA A 8 -14.43 -2.15 -4.01
CA ALA A 8 -13.86 -0.90 -3.52
C ALA A 8 -13.34 -1.05 -2.08
N ILE A 9 -14.13 -1.64 -1.19
CA ILE A 9 -13.72 -1.91 0.21
C ILE A 9 -12.46 -2.78 0.23
N PHE A 10 -12.44 -3.86 -0.56
CA PHE A 10 -11.28 -4.75 -0.65
C PHE A 10 -10.04 -4.02 -1.19
N GLY A 11 -10.18 -3.22 -2.24
CA GLY A 11 -9.10 -2.42 -2.81
C GLY A 11 -8.53 -1.41 -1.81
N THR A 12 -9.39 -0.69 -1.09
CA THR A 12 -8.95 0.24 -0.04
C THR A 12 -8.25 -0.50 1.09
N ALA A 13 -8.74 -1.66 1.51
CA ALA A 13 -8.07 -2.50 2.51
C ALA A 13 -6.68 -2.95 2.04
N ALA A 14 -6.53 -3.28 0.74
CA ALA A 14 -5.24 -3.63 0.16
C ALA A 14 -4.25 -2.45 0.18
N VAL A 15 -4.68 -1.22 -0.14
CA VAL A 15 -3.84 -0.01 -0.03
C VAL A 15 -3.34 0.20 1.39
N VAL A 16 -4.24 0.09 2.38
CA VAL A 16 -3.90 0.24 3.80
C VAL A 16 -2.93 -0.87 4.24
N PHE A 17 -3.16 -2.12 3.82
CA PHE A 17 -2.27 -3.24 4.11
C PHE A 17 -0.86 -3.01 3.54
N LEU A 18 -0.76 -2.59 2.28
CA LEU A 18 0.52 -2.27 1.64
C LEU A 18 1.25 -1.12 2.34
N TRP A 19 0.50 -0.11 2.80
CA TRP A 19 1.06 1.02 3.54
C TRP A 19 1.60 0.59 4.90
N LEU A 20 0.82 -0.18 5.67
CA LEU A 20 1.26 -0.74 6.96
C LEU A 20 2.50 -1.62 6.81
N ARG A 21 2.55 -2.43 5.73
CA ARG A 21 3.72 -3.24 5.39
C ARG A 21 4.95 -2.38 5.15
N ASP A 22 4.84 -1.36 4.30
CA ASP A 22 5.94 -0.45 3.98
C ASP A 22 6.40 0.35 5.23
N ALA A 23 5.45 0.80 6.06
CA ALA A 23 5.73 1.49 7.32
C ALA A 23 6.45 0.58 8.34
N ARG A 24 6.06 -0.69 8.46
CA ARG A 24 6.73 -1.68 9.31
C ARG A 24 8.16 -1.95 8.84
N ILE A 25 8.40 -2.05 7.52
CA ILE A 25 9.73 -2.23 6.96
C ILE A 25 10.59 -0.99 7.25
N PHE A 26 10.04 0.21 7.09
CA PHE A 26 10.73 1.45 7.46
C PHE A 26 11.14 1.45 8.94
N TRP A 27 10.22 1.07 9.85
CA TRP A 27 10.50 0.99 11.28
C TRP A 27 11.64 0.02 11.60
N ARG A 28 11.72 -1.12 10.89
CA ARG A 28 12.74 -2.15 11.14
C ARG A 28 14.10 -1.89 10.50
N THR A 29 14.12 -1.25 9.34
CA THR A 29 15.32 -1.11 8.50
C THR A 29 15.90 0.29 8.50
N GLY A 30 15.09 1.32 8.75
CA GLY A 30 15.51 2.73 8.69
C GLY A 30 15.89 3.23 7.29
N LEU A 31 15.61 2.45 6.23
CA LEU A 31 16.07 2.78 4.88
C LEU A 31 15.35 4.02 4.30
N PRO A 32 16.08 4.92 3.63
CA PRO A 32 15.53 6.18 3.14
C PRO A 32 14.47 5.98 2.03
N GLY A 33 14.58 4.93 1.21
CA GLY A 33 13.55 4.59 0.22
C GLY A 33 12.21 4.24 0.87
N TYR A 34 12.24 3.45 1.95
CA TYR A 34 11.04 3.04 2.68
C TYR A 34 10.43 4.17 3.52
N ARG A 35 11.25 5.14 3.97
CA ARG A 35 10.75 6.37 4.57
C ARG A 35 9.83 7.13 3.63
N LYS A 36 10.31 7.38 2.40
CA LYS A 36 9.51 8.08 1.38
C LYS A 36 8.24 7.27 1.05
N ALA A 37 8.36 5.95 0.88
CA ALA A 37 7.20 5.10 0.62
C ALA A 37 6.13 5.18 1.73
N ALA A 38 6.55 5.20 3.01
CA ALA A 38 5.64 5.32 4.14
C ALA A 38 4.89 6.67 4.15
N TYR A 39 5.56 7.79 3.87
CA TYR A 39 4.90 9.10 3.78
C TYR A 39 3.93 9.18 2.60
N TRP A 40 4.36 8.75 1.41
CA TRP A 40 3.52 8.77 0.22
C TRP A 40 2.35 7.78 0.31
N GLY A 41 2.52 6.67 1.04
CA GLY A 41 1.44 5.73 1.29
C GLY A 41 0.28 6.32 2.10
N VAL A 42 0.51 7.34 2.93
CA VAL A 42 -0.58 8.09 3.59
C VAL A 42 -1.44 8.81 2.54
N LEU A 43 -0.79 9.44 1.55
CA LEU A 43 -1.47 10.16 0.47
C LEU A 43 -2.25 9.20 -0.44
N TYR A 44 -1.67 8.04 -0.77
CA TYR A 44 -2.38 7.01 -1.54
C TYR A 44 -3.53 6.38 -0.73
N GLY A 45 -3.37 6.21 0.58
CA GLY A 45 -4.43 5.78 1.49
C GLY A 45 -5.59 6.77 1.53
N ALA A 46 -5.30 8.07 1.61
CA ALA A 46 -6.31 9.12 1.54
C ALA A 46 -7.04 9.11 0.19
N LEU A 47 -6.32 8.92 -0.92
CA LEU A 47 -6.90 8.79 -2.26
C LEU A 47 -7.82 7.57 -2.37
N ALA A 48 -7.42 6.43 -1.80
CA ALA A 48 -8.25 5.22 -1.77
C ALA A 48 -9.49 5.36 -0.88
N LEU A 49 -9.40 6.08 0.24
CA LEU A 49 -10.55 6.40 1.08
C LEU A 49 -11.53 7.34 0.37
N LEU A 50 -11.02 8.32 -0.37
CA LEU A 50 -11.81 9.21 -1.20
C LEU A 50 -12.53 8.41 -2.30
N GLY A 51 -11.82 7.53 -3.00
CA GLY A 51 -12.41 6.63 -4.01
C GLY A 51 -13.50 5.73 -3.44
N LEU A 52 -13.32 5.20 -2.22
CA LEU A 52 -14.34 4.41 -1.52
C LEU A 52 -15.56 5.26 -1.14
N GLN A 53 -15.35 6.49 -0.68
CA GLN A 53 -16.43 7.41 -0.34
C GLN A 53 -17.26 7.74 -1.58
N ILE A 54 -16.62 8.02 -2.73
CA ILE A 54 -17.31 8.24 -4.00
C ILE A 54 -18.09 7.00 -4.41
N ALA A 55 -17.46 5.82 -4.40
CA ALA A 55 -18.11 4.58 -4.80
C ALA A 55 -19.29 4.20 -3.89
N ARG A 56 -19.29 4.61 -2.62
CA ARG A 56 -20.36 4.27 -1.67
C ARG A 56 -21.53 5.25 -1.67
N TYR A 57 -21.27 6.54 -1.84
CA TYR A 57 -22.28 7.59 -1.68
C TYR A 57 -22.73 8.22 -2.99
N VAL A 58 -22.03 7.97 -4.10
CA VAL A 58 -22.35 8.53 -5.40
C VAL A 58 -22.46 7.39 -6.42
N THR A 59 -23.66 6.80 -6.50
CA THR A 59 -23.97 5.60 -7.28
C THR A 59 -23.63 5.73 -8.77
N ASP A 60 -23.80 6.93 -9.34
CA ASP A 60 -23.51 7.19 -10.76
C ASP A 60 -22.00 7.20 -11.07
N PHE A 61 -21.15 7.32 -10.04
CA PHE A 61 -19.69 7.42 -10.16
C PHE A 61 -18.95 6.24 -9.51
N GLU A 62 -19.60 5.09 -9.32
CA GLU A 62 -18.97 3.87 -8.78
C GLU A 62 -17.70 3.47 -9.54
N ILE A 63 -17.72 3.58 -10.88
CA ILE A 63 -16.57 3.26 -11.75
C ILE A 63 -15.41 4.24 -11.52
N LEU A 64 -15.69 5.54 -11.32
CA LEU A 64 -14.65 6.52 -11.01
C LEU A 64 -14.05 6.27 -9.63
N GLY A 65 -14.87 5.95 -8.63
CA GLY A 65 -14.40 5.60 -7.28
C GLY A 65 -13.45 4.40 -7.30
N LEU A 66 -13.79 3.36 -8.07
CA LEU A 66 -12.92 2.20 -8.30
C LEU A 66 -11.64 2.57 -9.06
N GLY A 67 -11.75 3.40 -10.10
CA GLY A 67 -10.59 3.91 -10.85
C GLY A 67 -9.59 4.63 -9.95
N LEU A 68 -10.07 5.44 -9.00
CA LEU A 68 -9.23 6.11 -8.00
C LEU A 68 -8.53 5.11 -7.07
N ILE A 69 -9.23 4.09 -6.58
CA ILE A 69 -8.63 3.06 -5.72
C ILE A 69 -7.56 2.26 -6.47
N LEU A 70 -7.82 1.88 -7.72
CA LEU A 70 -6.84 1.19 -8.57
C LEU A 70 -5.64 2.08 -8.87
N ALA A 71 -5.86 3.37 -9.15
CA ALA A 71 -4.79 4.34 -9.34
C ALA A 71 -3.93 4.48 -8.07
N ALA A 72 -4.54 4.49 -6.88
CA ALA A 72 -3.82 4.52 -5.61
C ALA A 72 -2.89 3.29 -5.45
N ILE A 73 -3.41 2.08 -5.73
CA ILE A 73 -2.63 0.84 -5.68
C ILE A 73 -1.47 0.86 -6.69
N TYR A 74 -1.75 1.29 -7.91
CA TYR A 74 -0.75 1.36 -8.98
C TYR A 74 0.39 2.31 -8.61
N LEU A 75 0.07 3.53 -8.17
CA LEU A 75 1.07 4.53 -7.77
C LEU A 75 1.86 4.09 -6.53
N GLN A 76 1.22 3.40 -5.58
CA GLN A 76 1.89 2.87 -4.41
C GLN A 76 2.88 1.74 -4.75
N THR A 77 2.56 0.92 -5.76
CA THR A 77 3.38 -0.23 -6.18
C THR A 77 4.51 0.18 -7.12
N ASN A 78 4.29 1.18 -7.99
CA ASN A 78 5.26 1.65 -8.98
C ASN A 78 6.46 2.43 -8.38
N ARG A 79 6.52 2.57 -7.06
CA ARG A 79 7.62 3.25 -6.39
C ARG A 79 8.86 2.35 -6.36
N GLU A 80 9.97 2.86 -6.90
CA GLU A 80 11.27 2.21 -6.75
C GLU A 80 11.65 2.14 -5.26
N LYS A 81 11.91 0.92 -4.80
CA LYS A 81 12.30 0.62 -3.42
C LYS A 81 13.60 -0.17 -3.45
N GLU A 82 14.44 0.07 -2.45
CA GLU A 82 15.68 -0.66 -2.28
C GLU A 82 15.39 -2.17 -2.13
N LYS A 83 16.20 -3.00 -2.81
CA LYS A 83 16.05 -4.45 -2.79
C LYS A 83 16.59 -5.00 -1.46
N ILE A 84 15.69 -5.17 -0.49
CA ILE A 84 16.03 -5.71 0.84
C ILE A 84 16.15 -7.24 0.80
N TRP A 85 15.28 -7.91 0.05
CA TRP A 85 15.17 -9.36 0.05
C TRP A 85 16.18 -10.03 -0.88
N LYS A 86 17.04 -10.89 -0.31
CA LYS A 86 17.98 -11.72 -1.07
C LYS A 86 17.56 -13.19 -1.12
N ASN A 87 17.32 -13.84 0.03
CA ASN A 87 17.08 -15.28 0.12
C ASN A 87 15.93 -15.67 1.08
N GLU A 88 14.93 -14.80 1.23
CA GLU A 88 13.82 -15.01 2.16
C GLU A 88 12.59 -15.63 1.49
N ASP A 89 11.84 -16.42 2.27
CA ASP A 89 10.59 -17.09 1.88
C ASP A 89 9.47 -16.09 1.52
N THR A 90 8.57 -16.54 0.66
CA THR A 90 7.49 -15.75 0.04
C THR A 90 6.52 -15.17 1.06
N LEU A 91 6.18 -15.92 2.11
CA LEU A 91 5.30 -15.46 3.19
C LEU A 91 5.96 -14.37 4.04
N THR A 92 7.26 -14.51 4.28
CA THR A 92 8.06 -13.51 5.00
C THR A 92 8.08 -12.19 4.24
N ARG A 93 8.21 -12.23 2.90
CA ARG A 93 8.12 -11.04 2.04
C ARG A 93 6.73 -10.42 2.05
N PHE A 94 5.68 -11.25 1.97
CA PHE A 94 4.30 -10.78 1.96
C PHE A 94 3.96 -9.97 3.21
N LEU A 95 4.39 -10.43 4.39
CA LEU A 95 4.17 -9.76 5.68
C LEU A 95 5.13 -8.58 5.94
N GLY A 96 6.04 -8.27 5.02
CA GLY A 96 7.05 -7.23 5.23
C GLY A 96 8.08 -7.60 6.31
N GLY A 97 8.38 -8.88 6.44
CA GLY A 97 9.56 -9.34 7.17
C GLY A 97 10.79 -8.74 6.50
N ALA A 98 11.57 -7.98 7.28
CA ALA A 98 12.81 -7.38 6.83
C ALA A 98 13.87 -7.57 7.93
N PRO A 99 15.14 -7.80 7.55
CA PRO A 99 16.25 -7.92 8.48
C PRO A 99 16.44 -6.63 9.26
N LEU A 100 16.77 -6.75 10.56
CA LEU A 100 17.03 -5.61 11.44
C LEU A 100 18.24 -4.81 10.93
N ALA A 101 18.15 -3.48 11.00
CA ALA A 101 19.21 -2.55 10.55
C ALA A 101 20.62 -2.87 11.07
N LYS A 102 20.75 -3.55 12.22
CA LYS A 102 22.05 -3.99 12.77
C LYS A 102 22.83 -4.97 11.88
N THR A 103 22.18 -5.72 11.01
CA THR A 103 22.85 -6.70 10.13
C THR A 103 23.42 -6.06 8.86
N ASN A 104 23.04 -4.82 8.51
CA ASN A 104 23.51 -4.13 7.31
C ASN A 104 24.81 -3.33 7.52
N LYS A 105 25.43 -3.41 8.71
CA LYS A 105 26.82 -3.00 8.94
C LYS A 105 27.75 -4.20 8.67
N LYS A 106 27.93 -4.56 7.41
CA LYS A 106 29.09 -5.34 6.96
C LYS A 106 29.51 -4.86 5.59
#